data_AF-A0A7X2SZ96-F1
#
_entry.id   AF-A0A7X2SZ96-F1
#
_cell.length_a   1.000
_cell.length_b   1.000
_cell.length_c   1.000
_cell.angle_alpha   90.00
_cell.angle_beta   90.00
_cell.angle_gamma   90.00
#
_symmetry.space_group_name_H-M   'P 1'
#
loop_
_entity.id
_entity.type
_entity.pdbx_description
1 polymer ?
#
loop_
_entity_poly.entity_id
_entity_poly.type
_entity_poly.pdbx_seq_one_letter_code
_entity_poly.pdbx_strand_id
1 'polypeptide(L)'
;LIDFEGALVVVSHDRHLLRATTDDLYLVHDGKVDVFEGDLEDYQKWLSDLQKQQAQQDAAPKQDNGNSAQARKDQKRRDAELRTQTQPLRKEIEKLEKQMSKWQSQLAEAEAQLSDSAIYEQSRKADL
;
A
#
# COMPACT_ATOMS: atom_id res chain seq x y z
N LEU A 1 -11.86 5.83 28.43
CA LEU A 1 -11.75 7.27 28.13
C LEU A 1 -11.46 7.38 26.63
N ILE A 2 -12.52 7.41 25.82
CA ILE A 2 -12.44 7.58 24.35
C ILE A 2 -13.57 8.55 23.93
N ASP A 3 -13.79 9.62 24.69
CA ASP A 3 -14.77 10.64 24.31
C ASP A 3 -14.04 11.76 23.59
N PHE A 4 -14.00 11.65 22.27
CA PHE A 4 -13.68 12.74 21.36
C PHE A 4 -14.96 13.05 20.59
N GLU A 5 -15.48 14.27 20.74
CA GLU A 5 -16.81 14.68 20.24
C GLU A 5 -16.84 14.95 18.72
N GLY A 6 -15.80 14.52 17.99
CA GLY A 6 -15.65 14.74 16.54
C GLY A 6 -15.42 13.45 15.76
N ALA A 7 -15.53 13.52 14.43
CA ALA A 7 -15.21 12.40 13.55
C ALA A 7 -13.69 12.27 13.38
N LEU A 8 -13.16 11.06 13.60
CA LEU A 8 -11.75 10.73 13.38
C LEU A 8 -11.63 9.84 12.15
N VAL A 9 -10.81 10.25 11.17
CA VAL A 9 -10.45 9.40 10.03
C VAL A 9 -9.03 8.92 10.23
N VAL A 10 -8.87 7.60 10.43
CA VAL A 10 -7.56 6.96 10.62
C VAL A 10 -7.17 6.19 9.36
N VAL A 11 -5.96 6.46 8.84
CA VAL A 11 -5.32 5.66 7.80
C VAL A 11 -4.11 5.00 8.42
N SER A 12 -4.14 3.67 8.57
CA SER A 12 -3.05 2.91 9.16
C SER A 12 -2.90 1.56 8.48
N HIS A 13 -1.69 1.02 8.52
CA HIS A 13 -1.39 -0.36 8.13
C HIS A 13 -1.43 -1.32 9.34
N ASP A 14 -1.51 -0.80 10.57
CA ASP A 14 -1.58 -1.61 11.78
C ASP A 14 -3.02 -2.04 12.07
N ARG A 15 -3.25 -3.35 11.94
CA ARG A 15 -4.53 -4.01 12.16
C ARG A 15 -5.03 -3.87 13.60
N HIS A 16 -4.12 -3.88 14.59
CA HIS A 16 -4.49 -3.79 16.00
C HIS A 16 -4.97 -2.38 16.34
N LEU A 17 -4.30 -1.36 15.78
CA LEU A 17 -4.71 0.03 15.93
C LEU A 17 -6.11 0.25 15.34
N LEU A 18 -6.33 -0.14 14.08
CA LEU A 18 -7.61 0.02 13.40
C LEU A 18 -8.73 -0.66 14.20
N ARG A 19 -8.54 -1.93 14.59
CA ARG A 19 -9.53 -2.67 15.38
C ARG A 19 -9.86 -2.02 16.74
N ALA A 20 -8.90 -1.33 17.35
CA ALA A 20 -9.09 -0.71 18.66
C ALA A 20 -9.68 0.71 18.61
N THR A 21 -9.66 1.37 17.45
CA THR A 21 -10.00 2.80 17.33
C THR A 21 -11.07 3.13 16.29
N THR A 22 -11.43 2.22 15.39
CA THR A 22 -12.40 2.50 14.32
C THR A 22 -13.64 1.64 14.45
N ASP A 23 -14.81 2.27 14.39
CA ASP A 23 -16.12 1.60 14.36
C ASP A 23 -16.57 1.26 12.93
N ASP A 24 -16.28 2.14 11.96
CA ASP A 24 -16.61 1.98 10.54
C ASP A 24 -15.37 1.79 9.68
N LEU A 25 -15.44 0.86 8.72
CA LEU A 25 -14.38 0.59 7.75
C LEU A 25 -14.82 1.04 6.35
N TYR A 26 -13.91 1.72 5.65
CA TYR A 26 -14.11 2.10 4.25
C TYR A 26 -13.07 1.39 3.39
N LEU A 27 -13.55 0.71 2.35
CA LEU A 27 -12.73 -0.02 1.41
C LEU A 27 -12.44 0.86 0.20
N VAL A 28 -11.16 1.10 -0.07
CA VAL A 28 -10.72 1.81 -1.28
C VAL A 28 -10.20 0.80 -2.29
N HIS A 29 -10.94 0.57 -3.38
CA HIS A 29 -10.52 -0.32 -4.46
C HIS A 29 -10.99 0.20 -5.82
N ASP A 30 -10.21 -0.09 -6.89
CA ASP A 30 -10.57 0.25 -8.28
C ASP A 30 -10.98 1.72 -8.49
N GLY A 31 -10.33 2.65 -7.77
CA GLY A 31 -10.63 4.08 -7.82
C GLY A 31 -11.96 4.50 -7.16
N LYS A 32 -12.61 3.60 -6.43
CA LYS A 32 -13.85 3.85 -5.69
C LYS A 32 -13.65 3.61 -4.20
N VAL A 33 -14.52 4.21 -3.40
CA VAL A 33 -14.58 4.05 -1.96
C VAL A 33 -15.98 3.56 -1.61
N ASP A 34 -16.06 2.39 -1.00
CA ASP A 34 -17.31 1.76 -0.58
C ASP A 34 -17.25 1.45 0.92
N VAL A 35 -18.41 1.50 1.58
CA VAL A 35 -18.53 1.12 3.00
C VAL A 35 -18.27 -0.38 3.10
N PHE A 36 -17.40 -0.78 4.03
CA PHE A 36 -17.08 -2.17 4.27
C PHE A 36 -17.79 -2.65 5.54
N GLU A 37 -18.85 -3.43 5.35
CA GLU A 37 -19.68 -3.97 6.45
C GLU A 37 -19.05 -5.20 7.16
N GLY A 38 -17.82 -5.57 6.81
CA GLY A 38 -17.09 -6.70 7.40
C GLY A 38 -16.03 -6.26 8.40
N ASP A 39 -15.43 -7.22 9.10
CA ASP A 39 -14.29 -6.97 9.96
C ASP A 39 -12.93 -7.07 9.22
N LEU A 40 -11.84 -6.86 9.96
CA LEU A 40 -10.48 -6.97 9.41
C LEU A 40 -10.09 -8.40 8.98
N GLU A 41 -10.82 -9.45 9.36
CA GLU A 41 -10.64 -10.82 8.87
C GLU A 41 -11.40 -11.05 7.56
N ASP A 42 -12.60 -10.50 7.43
CA ASP A 42 -13.38 -10.53 6.20
C ASP A 42 -12.70 -9.73 5.09
N TYR A 43 -12.00 -8.64 5.42
CA TYR A 43 -11.15 -7.93 4.47
C TYR A 43 -10.05 -8.84 3.88
N GLN A 44 -9.43 -9.69 4.70
CA GLN A 44 -8.41 -10.64 4.24
C GLN A 44 -9.00 -11.69 3.29
N LYS A 45 -10.20 -12.21 3.61
CA LYS A 45 -10.91 -13.15 2.73
C LYS A 45 -11.26 -12.48 1.40
N TRP A 46 -11.82 -11.28 1.44
CA TRP A 46 -12.13 -10.49 0.26
C TRP A 46 -10.90 -10.29 -0.64
N LEU A 47 -9.75 -9.95 -0.05
CA LEU A 47 -8.49 -9.76 -0.80
C LEU A 47 -7.98 -11.07 -1.43
N SER A 48 -8.14 -12.18 -0.72
CA SER A 48 -7.76 -13.51 -1.23
C SER A 48 -8.65 -13.95 -2.39
N ASP A 49 -9.95 -13.68 -2.31
CA ASP A 49 -10.90 -14.02 -3.37
C ASP A 49 -10.75 -13.09 -4.57
N LEU A 50 -10.42 -11.82 -4.38
CA LEU A 50 -10.07 -10.89 -5.45
C LEU A 50 -8.84 -11.39 -6.24
N GLN A 51 -7.78 -11.84 -5.56
CA GLN A 51 -6.60 -12.43 -6.22
C GLN A 51 -6.94 -13.71 -7.00
N LYS A 52 -7.79 -14.58 -6.44
CA LYS A 52 -8.25 -15.80 -7.14
C LYS A 52 -9.06 -15.46 -8.38
N GLN A 53 -9.95 -14.47 -8.31
CA GLN A 53 -10.74 -14.02 -9.45
C GLN A 53 -9.85 -13.44 -10.56
N GLN A 54 -8.87 -12.61 -10.21
CA GLN A 54 -7.89 -12.10 -11.19
C GLN A 54 -7.09 -13.25 -11.84
N ALA A 55 -6.61 -14.21 -11.05
CA ALA A 55 -5.90 -15.37 -11.56
C ALA A 55 -6.77 -16.28 -12.47
N GLN A 56 -8.07 -16.37 -12.19
CA GLN A 56 -9.02 -17.11 -13.04
C GLN A 56 -9.39 -16.35 -14.32
N GLN A 57 -9.48 -15.01 -14.28
CA GLN A 57 -9.72 -14.19 -15.47
C GLN A 57 -8.55 -14.27 -16.46
N ASP A 58 -7.31 -14.35 -15.98
CA ASP A 58 -6.12 -14.61 -16.81
C ASP A 58 -6.03 -16.07 -17.32
N ALA A 59 -6.83 -16.98 -16.75
CA ALA A 59 -6.89 -18.40 -17.09
C ALA A 59 -8.13 -18.77 -17.92
N ALA A 60 -8.61 -17.88 -18.80
CA ALA A 60 -9.60 -18.23 -19.83
C ALA A 60 -9.16 -19.49 -20.60
N PRO A 61 -10.10 -20.38 -21.00
CA PRO A 61 -9.77 -21.69 -21.50
C PRO A 61 -9.02 -21.56 -22.82
N LYS A 62 -7.71 -21.86 -22.80
CA LYS A 62 -6.95 -22.11 -24.02
C LYS A 62 -7.56 -23.35 -24.67
N GLN A 63 -8.48 -23.13 -25.60
CA GLN A 63 -8.88 -24.16 -26.56
C GLN A 63 -7.62 -24.69 -27.21
N ASP A 64 -7.41 -25.98 -26.97
CA ASP A 64 -6.38 -26.79 -27.58
C ASP A 64 -6.54 -26.72 -29.10
N ASN A 65 -5.50 -26.26 -29.80
CA ASN A 65 -5.25 -26.63 -31.19
C ASN A 65 -3.79 -26.29 -31.57
N GLY A 66 -2.92 -27.27 -31.31
CA GLY A 66 -1.76 -27.62 -32.13
C GLY A 66 -0.86 -26.51 -32.68
N ASN A 67 0.14 -26.07 -31.88
CA ASN A 67 1.52 -25.86 -32.35
C ASN A 67 2.46 -25.54 -31.16
N SER A 68 2.96 -26.58 -30.49
CA SER A 68 3.69 -26.47 -29.22
C SER A 68 5.05 -25.75 -29.30
N ALA A 69 5.65 -25.64 -30.50
CA ALA A 69 6.91 -24.94 -30.70
C ALA A 69 6.74 -23.43 -30.93
N GLN A 70 5.75 -23.03 -31.75
CA GLN A 70 5.45 -21.63 -32.04
C GLN A 70 4.92 -20.92 -30.78
N ALA A 71 3.98 -21.57 -30.07
CA ALA A 71 3.38 -21.03 -28.85
C ALA A 71 4.41 -20.80 -27.73
N ARG A 72 5.41 -21.68 -27.57
CA ARG A 72 6.50 -21.48 -26.60
C ARG A 72 7.41 -20.31 -26.95
N LYS A 73 7.69 -20.11 -28.24
CA LYS A 73 8.52 -18.99 -28.72
C LYS A 73 7.81 -17.66 -28.53
N ASP A 74 6.51 -17.61 -28.82
CA ASP A 74 5.68 -16.42 -28.64
C ASP A 74 5.44 -16.10 -27.16
N GLN A 75 5.26 -17.12 -26.31
CA GLN A 75 5.20 -16.94 -24.85
C GLN A 75 6.50 -16.30 -24.32
N LYS A 76 7.66 -16.82 -24.72
CA LYS A 76 8.96 -16.31 -24.28
C LYS A 76 9.22 -14.87 -24.77
N ARG A 77 8.73 -14.53 -25.96
CA ARG A 77 8.81 -13.17 -26.50
C ARG A 77 7.93 -12.20 -25.70
N ARG A 78 6.68 -12.56 -25.40
CA ARG A 78 5.78 -11.76 -24.55
C ARG A 78 6.33 -11.56 -23.15
N ASP A 79 6.88 -12.60 -22.53
CA ASP A 79 7.49 -12.50 -21.20
C ASP A 79 8.72 -11.58 -21.19
N ALA A 80 9.54 -11.62 -22.25
CA ALA A 80 10.68 -10.72 -22.39
C ALA A 80 10.21 -9.27 -22.58
N GLU A 81 9.18 -9.05 -23.37
CA GLU A 81 8.61 -7.73 -23.65
C GLU A 81 7.96 -7.12 -22.39
N LEU A 82 7.22 -7.92 -21.62
CA LEU A 82 6.69 -7.55 -20.31
C LEU A 82 7.80 -7.20 -19.32
N ARG A 83 8.89 -7.97 -19.30
CA ARG A 83 10.06 -7.66 -18.45
C ARG A 83 10.71 -6.35 -18.85
N THR A 84 10.85 -6.06 -20.15
CA THR A 84 11.41 -4.79 -20.60
C THR A 84 10.52 -3.60 -20.26
N GLN A 85 9.19 -3.77 -20.33
CA GLN A 85 8.23 -2.72 -19.98
C GLN A 85 8.15 -2.47 -18.47
N THR A 86 8.28 -3.53 -17.65
CA THR A 86 8.21 -3.44 -16.19
C THR A 86 9.53 -3.03 -15.54
N GLN A 87 10.67 -3.21 -16.22
CA GLN A 87 11.99 -2.81 -15.71
C GLN A 87 12.12 -1.31 -15.37
N PRO A 88 11.70 -0.34 -16.21
CA PRO A 88 11.76 1.08 -15.86
C PRO A 88 10.83 1.41 -14.68
N LEU A 89 9.62 0.83 -14.65
CA LEU A 89 8.68 1.02 -13.53
C LEU A 89 9.26 0.50 -12.21
N ARG A 90 9.90 -0.67 -12.21
CA ARG A 90 10.57 -1.22 -11.02
C ARG A 90 11.72 -0.33 -10.53
N LYS A 91 12.50 0.25 -11.45
CA LYS A 91 13.57 1.20 -11.09
C LYS A 91 13.00 2.50 -10.51
N GLU A 92 11.87 2.95 -11.03
CA GLU A 92 11.18 4.14 -10.54
C GLU A 92 10.61 3.91 -9.14
N ILE A 93 10.01 2.74 -8.90
CA ILE A 93 9.59 2.31 -7.55
C ILE A 93 10.78 2.31 -6.59
N GLU A 94 11.89 1.65 -6.93
CA GLU A 94 13.08 1.59 -6.06
C GLU A 94 13.66 2.98 -5.76
N LYS A 95 13.63 3.89 -6.76
CA LYS A 95 14.06 5.29 -6.58
C LYS A 95 13.13 6.02 -5.62
N LEU A 96 11.81 5.88 -5.79
CA LEU A 96 10.81 6.49 -4.93
C LEU A 96 10.89 5.94 -3.50
N GLU A 97 11.11 4.63 -3.32
CA GLU A 97 11.32 4.01 -2.01
C GLU A 97 12.56 4.57 -1.30
N LYS A 98 13.68 4.72 -2.02
CA LYS A 98 14.89 5.37 -1.47
C LYS A 98 14.64 6.82 -1.07
N GLN A 99 13.91 7.57 -1.88
CA GLN A 99 13.53 8.94 -1.54
C GLN A 99 12.64 8.96 -0.30
N MET A 100 11.61 8.12 -0.25
CA MET A 100 10.69 8.02 0.88
C MET A 100 11.43 7.68 2.17
N SER A 101 12.33 6.70 2.15
CA SER A 101 13.17 6.36 3.31
C SER A 101 14.04 7.54 3.76
N LYS A 102 14.64 8.28 2.82
CA LYS A 102 15.41 9.49 3.14
C LYS A 102 14.54 10.55 3.81
N TRP A 103 13.38 10.86 3.24
CA TRP A 103 12.46 11.87 3.78
C TRP A 103 11.90 11.46 5.14
N GLN A 104 11.59 10.17 5.33
CA GLN A 104 11.17 9.63 6.63
C GLN A 104 12.26 9.78 7.69
N SER A 105 13.53 9.52 7.34
CA SER A 105 14.65 9.75 8.28
C SER A 105 14.79 11.23 8.64
N GLN A 106 14.63 12.15 7.67
CA GLN A 106 14.67 13.58 7.92
C GLN A 106 13.48 14.06 8.75
N LEU A 107 12.29 13.51 8.50
CA LEU A 107 11.10 13.77 9.29
C LEU A 107 11.33 13.33 10.74
N ALA A 108 11.84 12.11 10.95
CA ALA A 108 12.13 11.60 12.30
C ALA A 108 13.19 12.43 13.03
N GLU A 109 14.20 12.95 12.32
CA GLU A 109 15.20 13.85 12.89
C GLU A 109 14.60 15.21 13.27
N ALA A 110 13.76 15.79 12.41
CA ALA A 110 13.05 17.03 12.69
C ALA A 110 12.04 16.85 13.84
N GLU A 111 11.30 15.75 13.87
CA GLU A 111 10.39 15.40 14.97
C GLU A 111 11.16 15.21 16.28
N ALA A 112 12.34 14.58 16.25
CA ALA A 112 13.19 14.47 17.43
C ALA A 112 13.64 15.84 17.93
N GLN A 113 14.07 16.74 17.03
CA GLN A 113 14.43 18.12 17.37
C GLN A 113 13.25 18.91 17.93
N LEU A 114 12.05 18.77 17.36
CA LEU A 114 10.84 19.45 17.85
C LEU A 114 10.27 18.81 19.13
N SER A 115 10.51 17.53 19.37
CA SER A 115 10.09 16.81 20.58
C SER A 115 10.96 17.14 21.79
N ASP A 116 12.11 17.78 21.57
CA ASP A 116 12.97 18.25 22.65
C ASP A 116 12.25 19.36 23.44
N SER A 117 11.76 18.97 24.61
CA SER A 117 11.02 19.84 25.53
C SER A 117 11.88 21.00 26.05
N ALA A 118 13.20 20.94 25.85
CA ALA A 118 14.15 21.99 26.22
C ALA A 118 14.03 23.29 25.39
N ILE A 119 13.36 23.26 24.24
CA ILE A 119 13.11 24.48 23.42
C ILE A 119 12.06 25.39 24.07
N TYR A 120 11.19 24.83 24.92
CA TYR A 120 10.15 25.58 25.64
C TYR A 120 10.60 26.05 27.05
N GLU A 121 11.82 25.73 27.49
CA GLU A 121 12.35 26.28 28.73
C GLU A 121 12.81 27.75 28.55
N GLN A 122 12.43 28.60 29.50
CA GLN A 122 12.72 30.05 29.51
C GLN A 122 14.21 30.44 29.40
N SER A 123 15.13 29.48 29.55
CA SER A 123 16.58 29.67 29.54
C SER A 123 17.21 29.74 28.14
N ARG A 124 16.53 29.30 27.07
CA ARG A 124 17.07 29.27 25.68
C ARG A 124 16.38 30.21 24.68
N LYS A 125 15.67 31.22 25.19
CA LYS A 125 14.94 32.22 24.38
C LYS A 125 15.83 33.11 23.48
N ALA A 126 17.15 32.94 23.51
CA ALA A 126 18.12 33.74 22.76
C ALA A 126 18.62 33.09 21.47
N ASP A 127 18.25 31.84 21.19
CA ASP A 127 18.62 31.10 19.96
C ASP A 127 17.46 31.01 18.93
N LEU A 128 16.36 31.75 19.16
CA LEU A 128 15.29 32.00 18.18
C LEU A 128 15.59 33.27 17.37
#